data_AF-A0A3B8P1Z9-F1
#
_entry.id   AF-A0A3B8P1Z9-F1
#
_cell.length_a   1.000
_cell.length_b   1.000
_cell.length_c   1.000
_cell.angle_alpha   90.00
_cell.angle_beta   90.00
_cell.angle_gamma   90.00
#
_symmetry.space_group_name_H-M   'P 1'
#
loop_
_entity.id
_entity.type
_entity.pdbx_description
1 polymer ?
#
loop_
_entity_poly.entity_id
_entity_poly.type
_entity_poly.pdbx_seq_one_letter_code
_entity_poly.pdbx_strand_id
1 'polypeptide(L)'
;MRQRYLALLTLVASLPAGALTFQTRVENVAWKVEGDQFECRLIQPIDGFGSGEFVRKAGEQPVFRLRSDSNVLGAGAATLLAAA
;
A
#
# COMPACT_ATOMS: atom_id res chain seq x y z
N MET A 1 43.21 -7.31 2.74
CA MET A 1 42.05 -8.18 2.46
C MET A 1 40.76 -7.63 3.08
N ARG A 2 40.65 -7.48 4.41
CA ARG A 2 39.43 -7.02 5.11
C ARG A 2 38.82 -5.71 4.59
N GLN A 3 39.65 -4.71 4.26
CA GLN A 3 39.18 -3.39 3.80
C GLN A 3 38.57 -3.39 2.39
N ARG A 4 39.02 -4.28 1.50
CA ARG A 4 38.47 -4.43 0.14
C ARG A 4 37.08 -5.07 0.19
N TYR A 5 36.87 -6.05 1.07
CA TYR A 5 35.55 -6.65 1.28
C TYR A 5 34.56 -5.68 1.91
N LEU A 6 35.00 -4.85 2.86
CA LEU A 6 34.18 -3.76 3.42
C LEU A 6 33.77 -2.76 2.35
N ALA A 7 34.69 -2.32 1.49
CA ALA A 7 34.38 -1.40 0.39
C ALA A 7 33.39 -1.99 -0.63
N LEU A 8 33.53 -3.29 -0.94
CA LEU A 8 32.60 -3.99 -1.82
C LEU A 8 31.20 -4.12 -1.19
N LEU A 9 31.13 -4.44 0.10
CA LEU A 9 29.86 -4.54 0.83
C LEU A 9 29.13 -3.19 0.87
N THR A 10 29.84 -2.09 1.14
CA THR A 10 29.24 -0.75 1.14
C THR A 10 28.73 -0.34 -0.24
N LEU A 11 29.45 -0.72 -1.30
CA LEU A 11 29.01 -0.45 -2.67
C LEU A 11 27.71 -1.20 -2.98
N VAL A 12 27.60 -2.47 -2.59
CA VAL A 12 26.37 -3.26 -2.76
C VAL A 12 25.22 -2.72 -1.90
N ALA A 13 25.50 -2.28 -0.68
CA ALA A 13 24.48 -1.71 0.21
C ALA A 13 23.94 -0.35 -0.28
N SER A 14 24.70 0.37 -1.11
CA SER A 14 24.28 1.67 -1.66
C SER A 14 23.36 1.59 -2.90
N LEU A 15 23.08 0.38 -3.41
CA LEU A 15 22.15 0.28 -4.54
C LEU A 15 20.74 0.70 -4.10
N PRO A 16 20.01 1.46 -4.95
CA PRO A 16 18.65 1.87 -4.64
C PRO A 16 17.75 0.64 -4.51
N ALA A 17 16.84 0.68 -3.54
CA ALA A 17 15.80 -0.33 -3.44
C ALA A 17 14.85 -0.20 -4.63
N GLY A 18 14.65 -1.29 -5.37
CA GLY A 18 13.62 -1.34 -6.39
C GLY A 18 12.24 -1.36 -5.73
N ALA A 19 11.29 -0.59 -6.27
CA ALA A 19 9.90 -0.58 -5.83
C ALA A 19 8.97 -0.73 -7.03
N LEU A 20 7.82 -1.36 -6.79
CA LEU A 20 6.73 -1.42 -7.76
C LEU A 20 5.71 -0.32 -7.42
N THR A 21 5.20 0.34 -8.45
CA THR A 21 4.14 1.35 -8.30
C THR A 21 2.93 0.90 -9.08
N PHE A 22 1.78 0.85 -8.40
CA PHE A 22 0.49 0.57 -9.00
C PHE A 22 -0.29 1.87 -9.03
N GLN A 23 -0.75 2.26 -10.22
CA GLN A 23 -1.49 3.49 -10.41
C GLN A 23 -2.66 3.22 -11.35
N THR A 24 -3.86 3.45 -10.83
CA THR A 24 -5.07 3.42 -11.64
C THR A 24 -5.09 4.65 -12.51
N ARG A 25 -5.47 4.45 -13.77
CA ARG A 25 -5.60 5.57 -14.70
C ARG A 25 -6.73 6.49 -14.25
N VAL A 26 -6.55 7.81 -14.36
CA VAL A 26 -7.49 8.79 -13.79
C VAL A 26 -8.91 8.60 -14.32
N GLU A 27 -9.09 8.29 -15.59
CA GLU A 27 -10.40 7.99 -16.19
C GLU A 27 -11.09 6.72 -15.65
N ASN A 28 -10.32 5.80 -15.07
CA ASN A 28 -10.81 4.54 -14.52
C ASN A 28 -10.93 4.60 -12.98
N VAL A 29 -10.57 5.73 -12.35
CA VAL A 29 -10.71 5.87 -10.91
C VAL A 29 -12.18 5.81 -10.54
N ALA A 30 -12.52 4.80 -9.74
CA ALA A 30 -13.86 4.59 -9.22
C ALA A 30 -13.82 4.53 -7.70
N TRP A 31 -14.91 4.99 -7.08
CA TRP A 31 -15.14 4.88 -5.66
C TRP A 31 -16.45 4.14 -5.42
N LYS A 32 -16.40 3.11 -4.59
CA LYS A 32 -17.57 2.34 -4.18
C LYS A 32 -17.82 2.57 -2.70
N VAL A 33 -19.07 2.78 -2.36
CA VAL A 33 -19.51 2.89 -0.98
C VAL A 33 -20.29 1.62 -0.65
N GLU A 34 -19.85 0.91 0.37
CA GLU A 34 -20.51 -0.27 0.90
C GLU A 34 -20.68 -0.09 2.40
N GLY A 35 -21.76 -0.62 2.97
CA GLY A 35 -21.89 -0.59 4.42
C GLY A 35 -23.10 -1.33 4.95
N ASP A 36 -23.00 -1.63 6.24
CA ASP A 36 -24.06 -2.20 7.06
C ASP A 36 -24.11 -1.45 8.42
N GLN A 37 -24.90 -1.96 9.36
CA GLN A 37 -25.04 -1.36 10.69
C GLN A 37 -23.75 -1.40 11.55
N PHE A 38 -22.77 -2.24 11.18
CA PHE A 38 -21.54 -2.46 11.91
C PHE A 38 -20.32 -1.82 11.24
N GLU A 39 -20.32 -1.67 9.91
CA GLU A 39 -19.17 -1.15 9.18
C GLU A 39 -19.59 -0.37 7.92
N CYS A 40 -18.96 0.79 7.70
CA CYS A 40 -18.97 1.50 6.43
C CYS A 40 -17.58 1.41 5.77
N ARG A 41 -17.56 1.19 4.46
CA ARG A 41 -16.35 1.11 3.64
C ARG A 41 -16.46 2.04 2.45
N LEU A 42 -15.46 2.89 2.28
CA LEU A 42 -15.21 3.62 1.05
C LEU A 42 -14.01 2.95 0.34
N ILE A 43 -14.29 2.33 -0.80
CA ILE A 43 -13.38 1.42 -1.50
C ILE A 43 -12.94 2.07 -2.81
N GLN A 44 -11.64 2.15 -3.01
CA GLN A 44 -11.00 2.50 -4.29
C GLN A 44 -10.31 1.25 -4.85
N PRO A 45 -10.79 0.68 -5.97
CA PRO A 45 -10.03 -0.32 -6.70
C PRO A 45 -8.72 0.28 -7.23
N ILE A 46 -7.63 -0.45 -7.12
CA ILE A 46 -6.30 -0.10 -7.61
C ILE A 46 -5.89 -1.13 -8.66
N ASP A 47 -5.85 -0.72 -9.93
CA ASP A 47 -5.52 -1.59 -11.05
C ASP A 47 -4.18 -2.33 -10.84
N GLY A 48 -4.22 -3.66 -10.95
CA GLY A 48 -3.06 -4.53 -10.79
C GLY A 48 -2.60 -4.76 -9.36
N PHE A 49 -3.26 -4.17 -8.35
CA PHE A 49 -2.90 -4.32 -6.94
C PHE A 49 -4.02 -4.97 -6.10
N GLY A 50 -5.23 -4.41 -6.14
CA GLY A 50 -6.34 -4.77 -5.26
C GLY A 50 -7.19 -3.56 -4.92
N SER A 51 -7.33 -3.21 -3.63
CA SER A 51 -8.11 -2.05 -3.17
C SER A 51 -7.45 -1.25 -2.05
N GLY A 52 -7.67 0.06 -2.07
CA GLY A 52 -7.51 0.94 -0.93
C GLY A 52 -8.86 1.19 -0.26
N GLU A 53 -8.96 0.96 1.05
CA GLU A 53 -10.22 0.99 1.77
C GLU A 53 -10.13 1.90 2.99
N PHE A 54 -11.02 2.89 3.05
CA PHE A 54 -11.30 3.61 4.28
C PHE A 54 -12.44 2.92 4.99
N VAL A 55 -12.14 2.32 6.13
CA VAL A 55 -13.08 1.49 6.88
C VAL A 55 -13.41 2.15 8.22
N ARG A 56 -14.69 2.32 8.49
CA ARG A 56 -15.19 2.80 9.77
C ARG A 56 -16.14 1.78 10.37
N LYS A 57 -15.71 1.14 11.44
CA LYS A 57 -16.55 0.24 12.23
C LYS A 57 -17.31 1.01 13.31
N ALA A 58 -18.49 0.53 13.67
CA ALA A 58 -19.31 1.10 14.73
C ALA A 58 -18.53 1.09 16.06
N GLY A 59 -18.39 2.26 16.68
CA GLY A 59 -17.63 2.42 17.94
C GLY A 59 -16.11 2.47 17.79
N GLU A 60 -15.57 2.32 16.58
CA GLU A 60 -14.12 2.39 16.32
C GLU A 60 -13.74 3.63 15.51
N GLN A 61 -12.47 4.01 15.58
CA GLN A 61 -11.92 5.06 14.73
C GLN A 61 -11.77 4.57 13.28
N PRO A 62 -11.93 5.46 12.28
CA PRO A 62 -11.71 5.09 10.89
C PRO A 62 -10.25 4.71 10.66
N VAL A 63 -10.04 3.68 9.85
CA VAL A 63 -8.70 3.19 9.48
C VAL A 63 -8.58 3.05 7.97
N PHE A 64 -7.40 3.34 7.45
CA PHE A 64 -7.05 3.02 6.08
C PHE A 64 -6.45 1.61 6.02
N ARG A 65 -6.88 0.82 5.04
CA ARG A 65 -6.37 -0.52 4.78
C ARG A 65 -6.05 -0.67 3.30
N LEU A 66 -4.93 -1.33 3.00
CA LEU A 66 -4.64 -1.84 1.67
C LEU A 66 -4.97 -3.32 1.63
N ARG A 67 -5.74 -3.74 0.64
CA ARG A 67 -5.97 -5.17 0.34
C ARG A 67 -5.34 -5.46 -1.01
N SER A 68 -4.46 -6.45 -1.05
CA SER A 68 -3.89 -6.94 -2.29
C SER A 68 -4.65 -8.17 -2.78
N ASP A 69 -4.85 -8.28 -4.08
CA ASP A 69 -5.46 -9.47 -4.71
C ASP A 69 -4.47 -10.65 -4.76
N SER A 70 -3.19 -10.39 -4.46
CA SER A 70 -2.11 -11.37 -4.41
C SER A 70 -1.33 -11.30 -3.11
N ASN A 71 -0.64 -12.37 -2.74
CA ASN A 71 0.13 -12.47 -1.51
C ASN A 71 1.55 -11.85 -1.59
N VAL A 72 1.83 -11.01 -2.59
CA VAL A 72 3.19 -10.50 -2.85
C VAL A 72 3.73 -9.64 -1.71
N LEU A 73 2.87 -8.96 -0.94
CA LEU A 73 3.28 -8.04 0.13
C LEU A 73 3.07 -8.54 1.56
N GLY A 74 2.53 -9.74 1.76
CA GLY A 74 2.21 -10.25 3.11
C GLY A 74 1.29 -9.32 3.92
N ALA A 75 1.06 -9.66 5.19
CA ALA A 75 0.40 -8.73 6.12
C ALA A 75 1.44 -7.76 6.70
N GLY A 76 1.13 -6.46 6.74
CA GLY A 76 2.06 -5.45 7.22
C GLY A 76 1.41 -4.08 7.46
N ALA A 77 2.25 -3.11 7.77
CA ALA A 77 1.83 -1.71 7.92
C ALA A 77 1.89 -0.99 6.56
N ALA A 78 0.96 -0.07 6.34
CA ALA A 78 0.95 0.83 5.20
C ALA A 78 0.97 2.28 5.69
N THR A 79 1.64 3.16 4.96
CA THR A 79 1.65 4.59 5.22
C THR A 79 0.76 5.28 4.20
N LEU A 80 -0.24 6.02 4.69
CA LEU A 80 -1.09 6.85 3.84
C LEU A 80 -0.48 8.25 3.74
N LEU A 81 -0.18 8.69 2.52
CA LEU A 81 0.30 10.04 2.22
C LEU A 81 -0.76 10.74 1.38
N ALA A 82 -1.17 11.94 1.80
CA ALA A 82 -2.05 12.79 1.02
C ALA A 82 -1.21 13.93 0.40
N ALA A 83 -1.23 14.03 -0.92
CA ALA A 83 -0.76 15.23 -1.62
C ALA A 83 -1.97 16.16 -1.80
N ALA A 84 -1.88 17.36 -1.25
CA ALA A 84 -2.90 18.41 -1.35
C ALA A 84 -2.66 19.31 -2.57
#